data_AF-A0A976L408-F1
#
_entry.id   AF-A0A976L408-F1
#
_cell.length_a   1.000
_cell.length_b   1.000
_cell.length_c   1.000
_cell.angle_alpha   90.00
_cell.angle_beta   90.00
_cell.angle_gamma   90.00
#
_symmetry.space_group_name_H-M   'P 1'
#
loop_
_entity.id
_entity.type
_entity.pdbx_description
1 polymer ?
#
loop_
_entity_poly.entity_id
_entity_poly.type
_entity_poly.pdbx_seq_one_letter_code
_entity_poly.pdbx_strand_id
1 'polypeptide(L)'
;MTDSIEDQLKRLIVETLMLEDVTPEEIETDAPLFVEGLGLDSIDALELALAINKQFGVRTKEDDERNREIFSSVKSLAEFVRSEQAAAATSSGDSPPDSPVDSPPSSPPPSESSPA
;
A
#
# COMPACT_ATOMS: atom_id res chain seq x y z
N MET A 1 -0.53 16.43 -16.95
CA MET A 1 0.34 15.24 -16.84
C MET A 1 -0.06 14.52 -15.58
N THR A 2 -0.15 13.20 -15.58
CA THR A 2 -0.51 12.43 -14.40
C THR A 2 0.78 12.16 -13.63
N ASP A 3 0.99 12.85 -12.51
CA ASP A 3 2.18 12.66 -11.68
C ASP A 3 2.14 11.30 -10.97
N SER A 4 3.27 10.60 -10.93
CA SER A 4 3.39 9.30 -10.26
C SER A 4 3.28 9.46 -8.74
N ILE A 5 2.95 8.38 -8.01
CA ILE A 5 2.92 8.41 -6.54
C ILE A 5 4.29 8.80 -5.97
N GLU A 6 5.36 8.31 -6.59
CA GLU A 6 6.73 8.69 -6.25
C GLU A 6 6.96 10.20 -6.38
N ASP A 7 6.53 10.82 -7.48
CA ASP A 7 6.72 12.26 -7.71
C ASP A 7 5.90 13.10 -6.72
N GLN A 8 4.70 12.63 -6.37
CA GLN A 8 3.88 13.23 -5.33
C GLN A 8 4.53 13.12 -3.95
N LEU A 9 5.10 11.95 -3.61
CA LEU A 9 5.81 11.73 -2.36
C LEU A 9 7.08 12.59 -2.26
N LYS A 10 7.87 12.70 -3.34
CA LYS A 10 9.07 13.54 -3.36
C LYS A 10 8.74 15.01 -3.10
N ARG A 11 7.68 15.53 -3.75
CA ARG A 11 7.17 16.88 -3.47
C ARG A 11 6.71 17.03 -2.03
N LEU A 12 5.95 16.05 -1.54
CA LEU A 12 5.47 16.06 -0.16
C LEU A 12 6.61 16.08 0.86
N ILE A 13 7.69 15.33 0.62
CA ILE A 13 8.88 15.31 1.49
C ILE A 13 9.51 16.70 1.56
N VAL A 14 9.80 17.33 0.41
CA VAL A 14 10.41 18.66 0.36
C VAL A 14 9.53 19.71 1.03
N GLU A 15 8.22 19.70 0.75
CA GLU A 15 7.26 20.66 1.30
C GLU A 15 7.04 20.48 2.80
N THR A 16 6.93 19.23 3.27
CA THR A 16 6.66 18.91 4.67
C THR A 16 7.87 19.22 5.54
N LEU A 17 9.06 18.85 5.08
CA LEU A 17 10.30 18.97 5.85
C LEU A 17 11.05 20.27 5.55
N MET A 18 10.45 21.16 4.75
CA MET A 18 10.99 22.47 4.37
C MET A 18 12.46 22.40 3.90
N LEU A 19 12.76 21.44 3.03
CA LEU A 19 14.12 21.25 2.52
C LEU A 19 14.47 22.36 1.52
N GLU A 20 15.15 23.41 1.99
CA GLU A 20 15.43 24.62 1.17
C GLU A 20 16.42 24.36 0.02
N ASP A 21 17.34 23.41 0.19
CA ASP A 21 18.41 23.09 -0.77
C ASP A 21 18.16 21.79 -1.56
N VAL A 22 16.99 21.17 -1.41
CA VAL A 22 16.65 19.90 -2.08
C VAL A 22 15.39 20.05 -2.89
N THR A 23 15.49 19.78 -4.19
CA THR A 23 14.32 19.71 -5.06
C THR A 23 13.74 18.30 -5.12
N PRO A 24 12.43 18.13 -5.41
CA PRO A 24 11.82 16.81 -5.55
C PRO A 24 12.52 15.94 -6.61
N GLU A 25 13.09 16.55 -7.63
CA GLU A 25 13.76 15.88 -8.75
C GLU A 25 15.13 15.31 -8.35
N GLU A 26 15.77 15.89 -7.35
CA GLU A 26 17.06 15.44 -6.79
C GLU A 26 16.90 14.27 -5.81
N ILE A 27 15.69 14.02 -5.32
CA ILE A 27 15.42 12.89 -4.44
C ILE A 27 15.41 11.60 -5.27
N GLU A 28 16.39 10.73 -5.03
CA GLU A 28 16.45 9.40 -5.62
C GLU A 28 15.38 8.47 -5.03
N THR A 29 14.73 7.68 -5.89
CA THR A 29 13.55 6.89 -5.48
C THR A 29 13.93 5.71 -4.58
N ASP A 30 15.06 5.06 -4.86
CA ASP A 30 15.55 3.88 -4.15
C ASP A 30 16.58 4.24 -3.05
N ALA A 31 16.98 5.51 -2.94
CA ALA A 31 17.96 5.94 -1.95
C ALA A 31 17.36 5.97 -0.52
N PRO A 32 18.20 5.81 0.51
CA PRO A 32 17.78 6.03 1.89
C PRO A 32 17.22 7.44 2.06
N LEU A 33 16.14 7.59 2.83
CA LEU A 33 15.64 8.92 3.21
C LEU A 33 16.26 9.43 4.52
N PHE A 34 16.52 8.53 5.46
CA PHE A 34 17.01 8.84 6.81
C PHE A 34 18.52 8.66 6.92
N VAL A 35 19.13 9.35 7.87
CA VAL A 35 20.55 9.22 8.25
C VAL A 35 21.54 9.47 7.11
N GLU A 36 21.83 8.47 6.28
CA GLU A 36 22.79 8.54 5.16
C GLU A 36 22.17 9.18 3.90
N GLY A 37 20.84 9.32 3.88
CA GLY A 37 20.05 9.89 2.80
C GLY A 37 19.95 11.42 2.84
N LEU A 38 18.72 11.90 2.96
CA LEU A 38 18.40 13.32 3.15
C LEU A 38 18.75 13.84 4.56
N GLY A 39 19.39 13.01 5.40
CA GLY A 39 19.78 13.39 6.76
C GLY A 39 18.63 13.53 7.74
N LEU A 40 17.46 12.98 7.41
CA LEU A 40 16.25 13.10 8.23
C LEU A 40 16.38 12.38 9.57
N ASP A 41 15.74 12.93 10.59
CA ASP A 41 15.68 12.38 11.93
C ASP A 41 14.35 11.68 12.26
N SER A 42 14.20 11.21 13.50
CA SER A 42 12.98 10.52 13.94
C SER A 42 11.75 11.43 14.06
N ILE A 43 11.94 12.75 14.22
CA ILE A 43 10.87 13.74 14.28
C ILE A 43 10.34 13.98 12.86
N ASP A 44 11.24 14.12 11.89
CA ASP A 44 10.90 14.24 10.47
C ASP A 44 10.08 13.04 9.98
N ALA A 45 10.44 11.82 10.41
CA ALA A 45 9.67 10.61 10.10
C ALA A 45 8.21 10.72 10.56
N LEU A 46 7.99 11.24 11.77
CA LEU A 46 6.65 11.40 12.33
C LEU A 46 5.85 12.43 11.56
N GLU A 47 6.46 13.57 11.23
CA GLU A 47 5.80 14.62 10.45
C GLU A 47 5.44 14.15 9.05
N LEU A 48 6.38 13.45 8.39
CA LEU A 48 6.14 12.83 7.08
C LEU A 48 5.04 11.77 7.13
N ALA A 49 5.01 10.94 8.18
CA ALA A 49 3.94 9.95 8.37
C ALA A 49 2.55 10.62 8.47
N LEU A 50 2.45 11.72 9.22
CA LEU A 50 1.22 12.50 9.35
C LEU A 50 0.81 13.16 8.02
N ALA A 51 1.78 13.69 7.27
CA ALA A 51 1.54 14.30 5.97
C ALA A 51 1.03 13.27 4.95
N ILE A 52 1.67 12.09 4.89
CA ILE A 52 1.27 10.97 4.03
C ILE A 52 -0.13 10.47 4.39
N ASN A 53 -0.45 10.37 5.68
CA ASN A 53 -1.80 10.00 6.13
C ASN A 53 -2.86 10.98 5.62
N LYS A 54 -2.58 12.29 5.71
CA LYS A 54 -3.51 13.34 5.26
C LYS A 54 -3.66 13.38 3.73
N GLN A 55 -2.57 13.21 2.99
CA GLN A 55 -2.57 13.27 1.52
C GLN A 55 -3.17 12.02 0.87
N PHE A 56 -2.77 10.84 1.33
CA PHE A 56 -3.12 9.57 0.66
C PHE A 56 -4.17 8.74 1.41
N GLY A 57 -4.58 9.16 2.61
CA GLY A 57 -5.59 8.44 3.40
C GLY A 57 -5.09 7.14 4.05
N VAL A 58 -3.77 6.92 4.08
CA VAL A 58 -3.14 5.66 4.55
C VAL A 58 -2.73 5.76 6.03
N ARG A 59 -2.80 4.67 6.80
CA ARG A 59 -2.49 4.70 8.25
C ARG A 59 -1.34 3.76 8.57
N THR A 60 -0.25 4.32 9.11
CA THR A 60 0.81 3.54 9.77
C THR A 60 0.53 3.47 11.28
N LYS A 61 1.02 2.43 11.95
CA LYS A 61 0.96 2.32 13.42
C LYS A 61 2.31 2.77 13.99
N GLU A 62 2.32 3.57 15.04
CA GLU A 62 3.56 4.15 15.59
C GLU A 62 4.61 3.09 15.98
N ASP A 63 4.18 1.98 16.58
CA ASP A 63 5.06 0.86 17.00
C ASP A 63 5.18 -0.28 15.96
N ASP A 64 4.89 -0.04 14.68
CA ASP A 64 5.08 -1.08 13.65
C ASP A 64 6.56 -1.22 13.29
N GLU A 65 7.12 -2.42 13.47
CA GLU A 65 8.49 -2.76 13.05
C GLU A 65 8.70 -2.49 11.55
N ARG A 66 7.64 -2.59 10.75
CA ARG A 66 7.65 -2.30 9.31
C ARG A 66 7.82 -0.83 8.99
N ASN A 67 7.60 0.10 9.92
CA ASN A 67 7.78 1.53 9.67
C ASN A 67 9.21 1.82 9.18
N ARG A 68 10.20 1.15 9.75
CA ARG A 68 11.60 1.34 9.33
C ARG A 68 11.80 0.98 7.85
N GLU A 69 11.12 -0.05 7.37
CA GLU A 69 11.17 -0.46 5.96
C GLU A 69 10.32 0.45 5.08
N ILE A 70 9.10 0.78 5.50
CA ILE A 70 8.16 1.64 4.79
C ILE A 70 8.78 3.02 4.53
N PHE A 71 9.38 3.62 5.56
CA PHE A 71 10.02 4.94 5.48
C PHE A 71 11.48 4.87 4.99
N SER A 72 12.00 3.70 4.59
CA SER A 72 13.40 3.60 4.17
C SER A 72 13.73 4.41 2.92
N SER A 73 12.82 4.42 1.93
CA SER A 73 12.99 5.05 0.62
C SER A 73 11.65 5.53 0.06
N VAL A 74 11.68 6.41 -0.95
CA VAL A 74 10.45 6.86 -1.65
C VAL A 74 9.73 5.67 -2.28
N LYS A 75 10.47 4.71 -2.83
CA LYS A 75 9.92 3.49 -3.41
C LYS A 75 9.09 2.70 -2.40
N SER A 76 9.65 2.44 -1.21
CA SER A 76 8.97 1.69 -0.16
C SER A 76 7.71 2.41 0.30
N LEU A 77 7.74 3.74 0.41
CA LEU A 77 6.56 4.56 0.70
C LEU A 77 5.50 4.43 -0.41
N ALA A 78 5.92 4.51 -1.67
CA ALA A 78 5.01 4.40 -2.80
C ALA A 78 4.34 3.01 -2.88
N GLU A 79 5.09 1.94 -2.61
CA GLU A 79 4.57 0.58 -2.52
C GLU A 79 3.56 0.43 -1.39
N PHE A 80 3.87 0.96 -0.20
CA PHE A 80 2.94 0.97 0.93
C PHE A 80 1.65 1.73 0.59
N VAL A 81 1.77 2.94 0.04
CA VAL A 81 0.61 3.76 -0.35
C VAL A 81 -0.28 3.04 -1.37
N ARG A 82 0.31 2.41 -2.39
CA ARG A 82 -0.43 1.62 -3.38
C ARG A 82 -1.17 0.45 -2.74
N SER A 83 -0.50 -0.27 -1.83
CA SER A 83 -1.08 -1.41 -1.12
C SER A 83 -2.30 -1.00 -0.31
N GLU A 84 -2.20 0.09 0.45
CA GLU A 84 -3.29 0.61 1.29
C GLU A 84 -4.47 1.11 0.44
N GLN A 85 -4.21 1.80 -0.67
CA GLN A 85 -5.27 2.25 -1.58
C GLN A 85 -5.98 1.07 -2.27
N ALA A 86 -5.24 0.02 -2.64
CA ALA A 86 -5.82 -1.20 -3.19
C ALA A 86 -6.69 -1.93 -2.16
N ALA A 87 -6.24 -2.04 -0.91
CA ALA A 87 -7.02 -2.62 0.17
C ALA A 87 -8.31 -1.83 0.46
N ALA A 88 -8.23 -0.49 0.48
CA ALA A 88 -9.39 0.38 0.66
C ALA A 88 -10.46 0.17 -0.43
N ALA A 89 -10.04 0.02 -1.70
CA ALA A 89 -10.96 -0.23 -2.82
C ALA A 89 -11.75 -1.55 -2.67
N THR A 90 -11.14 -2.60 -2.09
CA THR A 90 -11.81 -3.90 -1.87
C THR A 90 -12.84 -3.90 -0.74
N SER A 91 -12.89 -2.86 0.09
CA SER A 91 -13.86 -2.75 1.19
C SER A 91 -15.16 -2.03 0.83
N SER A 92 -15.27 -1.52 -0.41
CA SER A 92 -16.36 -0.64 -0.85
C SER A 92 -17.15 -1.18 -2.06
N GLY A 93 -17.09 -2.49 -2.34
CA GLY A 93 -17.86 -3.08 -3.44
C GLY A 93 -17.77 -4.60 -3.52
N ASP A 94 -18.94 -5.23 -3.50
CA ASP A 94 -19.23 -6.65 -3.73
C ASP A 94 -19.05 -7.60 -2.55
N SER A 95 -20.08 -7.66 -1.70
CA SER A 95 -20.49 -8.95 -1.15
C SER A 95 -20.71 -9.91 -2.32
N PRO A 96 -20.14 -11.12 -2.33
CA PRO A 96 -20.60 -12.12 -3.28
C PRO A 96 -22.10 -12.33 -3.06
N PRO A 97 -22.93 -12.43 -4.12
CA PRO A 97 -24.31 -12.81 -3.94
C PRO A 97 -24.33 -14.17 -3.24
N ASP A 98 -25.09 -14.21 -2.15
CA ASP A 98 -25.58 -15.40 -1.47
C ASP A 98 -26.01 -16.41 -2.55
N SER A 99 -25.11 -17.32 -2.89
CA SER A 99 -25.46 -18.47 -3.69
C SER A 99 -26.06 -19.46 -2.70
N PRO A 100 -27.36 -19.77 -2.82
CA PRO A 100 -28.03 -20.61 -1.86
C PRO A 100 -27.33 -21.96 -1.78
N VAL A 101 -27.13 -22.40 -0.54
CA VAL A 101 -26.99 -23.80 -0.19
C VAL A 101 -28.12 -24.60 -0.85
N ASP A 102 -27.83 -25.27 -1.95
CA ASP A 102 -28.68 -26.35 -2.48
C ASP A 102 -27.78 -27.54 -2.83
N SER A 103 -27.55 -28.37 -1.83
CA SER A 103 -27.21 -29.77 -2.05
C SER A 103 -28.49 -30.49 -2.43
N PRO A 104 -28.52 -31.24 -3.55
CA PRO A 104 -28.86 -32.66 -3.43
C PRO A 104 -28.22 -33.53 -4.54
N PRO A 105 -28.44 -34.86 -4.55
CA PRO A 105 -28.16 -35.83 -3.52
C PRO A 105 -27.15 -36.90 -4.00
N SER A 106 -26.46 -37.54 -3.05
CA SER A 106 -25.84 -38.85 -3.26
C SER A 106 -26.92 -39.90 -3.56
N SER A 107 -26.96 -40.45 -4.78
CA SER A 107 -27.29 -41.87 -5.11
C SER A 107 -27.57 -42.10 -6.63
N PRO A 108 -27.40 -43.33 -7.13
CA PRO A 108 -26.88 -43.62 -8.47
C PRO A 108 -27.97 -43.93 -9.51
N PRO A 109 -27.64 -43.99 -10.82
CA PRO A 109 -28.50 -44.70 -11.78
C PRO A 109 -28.25 -46.22 -11.72
N PRO A 110 -29.30 -47.06 -11.81
CA PRO A 110 -29.20 -48.49 -12.11
C PRO A 110 -29.13 -48.72 -13.64
N SER A 111 -29.05 -50.00 -14.01
CA SER A 111 -29.05 -50.57 -15.37
C SER A 111 -27.65 -50.80 -15.94
N GLU A 112 -27.30 -51.95 -16.52
CA GLU A 112 -28.10 -53.14 -16.85
C GLU A 112 -27.11 -54.30 -17.08
N SER A 113 -27.59 -55.52 -16.87
CA SER A 113 -26.92 -56.75 -17.31
C SER A 113 -26.66 -56.75 -18.80
N SER A 114 -25.50 -57.24 -19.24
CA SER A 114 -25.39 -58.16 -20.40
C SER A 114 -23.96 -58.66 -20.65
N PRO A 115 -23.79 -59.78 -21.40
CA PRO A 115 -22.87 -60.86 -21.03
C PRO A 115 -21.65 -61.01 -21.95
N ALA A 116 -20.65 -61.74 -21.47
CA ALA A 116 -19.83 -62.69 -22.26
C ALA A 116 -19.10 -63.65 -21.30
#